data_AF-A0A934YDQ3-F1
#
_entry.id   AF-A0A934YDQ3-F1
#
_cell.length_a   1.000
_cell.length_b   1.000
_cell.length_c   1.000
_cell.angle_alpha   90.00
_cell.angle_beta   90.00
_cell.angle_gamma   90.00
#
_symmetry.space_group_name_H-M   'P 1'
#
loop_
_entity.id
_entity.type
_entity.pdbx_description
1 polymer ?
#
loop_
_entity_poly.entity_id
_entity_poly.type
_entity_poly.pdbx_seq_one_letter_code
_entity_poly.pdbx_strand_id
1 'polypeptide(L)'
;MRDNRLVNLSFAILTSIILALSSCVQKSSQKTIIVKLDVGSLDSVQTVGIRGEDKPLSWDYDMELKPAVKDSLYTVVFSLVTGYKFTEVKFTVNGQFELQEKDNRRIFFTDLDTTIYEAIFDINSK
;
A
#
# COMPACT_ATOMS: atom_id res chain seq x y z
N MET A 1 21.62 -54.31 6.61
CA MET A 1 20.39 -54.06 7.40
C MET A 1 20.26 -52.55 7.50
N ARG A 2 19.33 -51.91 6.75
CA ARG A 2 19.16 -50.45 6.78
C ARG A 2 18.56 -50.07 8.14
N ASP A 3 19.16 -49.07 8.80
CA ASP A 3 18.67 -48.61 10.10
C ASP A 3 17.38 -47.80 9.91
N ASN A 4 16.24 -48.47 10.07
CA ASN A 4 14.92 -47.88 9.94
C ASN A 4 14.66 -46.76 10.97
N ARG A 5 15.46 -46.64 12.04
CA ARG A 5 15.28 -45.58 13.05
C ARG A 5 15.61 -44.20 12.50
N LEU A 6 16.65 -44.09 11.68
CA LEU A 6 17.05 -42.82 11.03
C LEU A 6 16.05 -42.38 9.95
N VAL A 7 15.45 -43.34 9.24
CA VAL A 7 14.39 -43.08 8.25
C VAL A 7 13.13 -42.57 8.94
N ASN A 8 12.72 -43.20 10.03
CA ASN A 8 11.54 -42.81 10.81
C ASN A 8 11.73 -41.44 11.50
N LEU A 9 12.93 -41.13 12.00
CA LEU A 9 13.25 -39.83 12.60
C LEU A 9 13.22 -38.71 11.55
N SER A 10 13.78 -38.95 10.36
CA SER A 10 13.71 -38.02 9.23
C SER A 10 12.26 -37.77 8.78
N PHE A 11 11.43 -38.81 8.75
CA PHE A 11 10.01 -38.70 8.42
C PHE A 11 9.23 -37.87 9.46
N ALA A 12 9.54 -38.05 10.75
CA ALA A 12 8.91 -37.30 11.83
C ALA A 12 9.26 -35.80 11.79
N ILE A 13 10.53 -35.46 11.52
CA ILE A 13 10.99 -34.07 11.36
C ILE A 13 10.31 -33.41 10.16
N LEU A 14 10.27 -34.09 9.02
CA LEU A 14 9.62 -33.59 7.81
C LEU A 14 8.12 -33.34 8.02
N THR A 15 7.45 -34.27 8.72
CA THR A 15 6.02 -34.14 9.05
C THR A 15 5.76 -32.95 9.98
N SER A 16 6.63 -32.75 10.99
CA SER A 16 6.49 -31.63 11.92
C SER A 16 6.70 -30.27 11.26
N ILE A 17 7.59 -30.18 10.26
CA ILE A 17 7.81 -28.96 9.48
C ILE A 17 6.58 -28.65 8.61
N ILE A 18 5.99 -29.66 7.96
CA ILE A 18 4.78 -29.49 7.13
C ILE A 18 3.59 -28.98 7.96
N LEU A 19 3.41 -29.49 9.19
CA LEU A 19 2.34 -29.04 10.09
C LEU A 19 2.53 -27.61 10.62
N ALA A 20 3.77 -27.13 10.72
CA ALA A 20 4.04 -25.75 11.16
C ALA A 20 3.71 -24.71 10.08
N LEU A 21 3.78 -25.09 8.80
CA LEU A 21 3.56 -24.18 7.66
C LEU A 21 2.08 -23.81 7.42
N SER A 22 1.11 -24.53 8.02
CA SER A 22 -0.33 -24.28 7.81
C SER A 22 -0.95 -23.23 8.75
N SER A 23 -0.19 -22.66 9.69
CA SER A 23 -0.73 -21.83 10.78
C SER A 23 -0.67 -20.31 10.57
N CYS A 24 -0.12 -19.81 9.46
CA CYS A 24 0.06 -18.37 9.24
C CYS A 24 -0.88 -17.84 8.15
N VAL A 25 -2.20 -17.86 8.39
CA VAL A 25 -3.14 -17.07 7.60
C VAL A 25 -3.49 -15.82 8.41
N GLN A 26 -2.85 -14.70 8.08
CA GLN A 26 -3.22 -13.40 8.61
C GLN A 26 -4.59 -13.01 8.04
N LYS A 27 -5.59 -12.83 8.91
CA LYS A 27 -6.94 -12.44 8.50
C LYS A 27 -6.89 -11.11 7.74
N SER A 28 -7.30 -11.11 6.48
CA SER A 28 -7.46 -9.88 5.71
C SER A 28 -8.80 -9.21 6.05
N SER A 29 -8.82 -7.89 5.91
CA SER A 29 -10.02 -7.07 6.09
C SER A 29 -10.10 -6.03 4.99
N GLN A 30 -11.31 -5.58 4.69
CA GLN A 30 -11.51 -4.45 3.79
C GLN A 30 -11.15 -3.16 4.53
N LYS A 31 -10.37 -2.30 3.89
CA LYS A 31 -10.03 -0.96 4.36
C LYS A 31 -10.46 0.05 3.31
N THR A 32 -11.15 1.10 3.74
CA THR A 32 -11.52 2.26 2.93
C THR A 32 -10.57 3.41 3.26
N ILE A 33 -9.96 3.98 2.24
CA ILE A 33 -8.99 5.07 2.37
C ILE A 33 -9.60 6.30 1.70
N ILE A 34 -9.61 7.42 2.42
CA ILE A 34 -9.96 8.74 1.93
C ILE A 34 -8.69 9.56 1.91
N VAL A 35 -8.15 9.82 0.73
CA VAL A 35 -6.97 10.67 0.57
C VAL A 35 -7.41 12.12 0.36
N LYS A 36 -6.69 13.05 0.99
CA LYS A 36 -6.72 14.47 0.67
C LYS A 36 -5.29 14.94 0.44
N LEU A 37 -5.03 15.44 -0.76
CA LEU A 37 -3.72 15.93 -1.17
C LEU A 37 -3.79 17.43 -1.43
N ASP A 38 -3.02 18.19 -0.66
CA ASP A 38 -2.78 19.60 -0.87
C ASP A 38 -1.68 19.78 -1.94
N VAL A 39 -2.01 20.52 -2.98
CA VAL A 39 -1.16 20.89 -4.11
C VAL A 39 -1.08 22.41 -4.28
N GLY A 40 -1.58 23.19 -3.32
CA GLY A 40 -1.76 24.64 -3.45
C GLY A 40 -0.46 25.44 -3.57
N SER A 41 0.70 24.82 -3.32
CA SER A 41 2.01 25.41 -3.59
C SER A 41 2.49 25.22 -5.03
N LEU A 42 1.75 24.50 -5.87
CA LEU A 42 2.11 24.21 -7.25
C LEU A 42 1.32 25.09 -8.22
N ASP A 43 2.00 25.57 -9.25
CA ASP A 43 1.36 26.26 -10.36
C ASP A 43 0.88 25.26 -11.43
N SER A 44 -0.23 25.60 -12.10
CA SER A 44 -0.70 24.89 -13.30
C SER A 44 -0.97 23.39 -13.12
N VAL A 45 -1.74 23.01 -12.08
CA VAL A 45 -2.19 21.63 -11.85
C VAL A 45 -3.23 21.21 -12.90
N GLN A 46 -2.92 20.21 -13.72
CA GLN A 46 -3.82 19.66 -14.75
C GLN A 46 -4.32 18.27 -14.37
N THR A 47 -3.43 17.41 -13.89
CA THR A 47 -3.75 16.07 -13.43
C THR A 47 -3.13 15.81 -12.06
N VAL A 48 -3.86 15.08 -11.22
CA VAL A 48 -3.40 14.63 -9.92
C VAL A 48 -3.72 13.15 -9.80
N GLY A 49 -2.73 12.35 -9.45
CA GLY A 49 -2.84 10.90 -9.39
C GLY A 49 -2.23 10.31 -8.12
N ILE A 50 -2.63 9.08 -7.84
CA ILE A 50 -2.02 8.21 -6.84
C ILE A 50 -1.69 6.86 -7.49
N ARG A 51 -0.50 6.36 -7.18
CA ARG A 51 -0.05 5.01 -7.50
C ARG A 51 0.27 4.26 -6.22
N GLY A 52 0.22 2.94 -6.26
CA GLY A 52 0.44 2.13 -5.08
C GLY A 52 0.48 0.64 -5.34
N GLU A 53 0.85 -0.11 -4.31
CA GLU A 53 1.08 -1.55 -4.37
C GLU A 53 -0.23 -2.37 -4.37
N ASP A 54 -1.20 -1.97 -3.55
CA ASP A 54 -2.44 -2.72 -3.36
C ASP A 54 -3.53 -2.33 -4.35
N LYS A 55 -4.24 -3.33 -4.90
CA LYS A 55 -5.42 -3.07 -5.74
C LYS A 55 -6.48 -2.29 -4.93
N PRO A 56 -7.15 -1.29 -5.55
CA PRO A 56 -7.17 -0.99 -6.98
C PRO A 56 -6.06 -0.07 -7.49
N LEU A 57 -5.06 0.27 -6.68
CA LEU A 57 -3.89 1.03 -7.13
C LEU A 57 -2.97 0.16 -7.98
N SER A 58 -2.10 0.84 -8.73
CA SER A 58 -1.04 0.24 -9.52
C SER A 58 0.16 1.18 -9.57
N TRP A 59 1.36 0.63 -9.70
CA TRP A 59 2.57 1.40 -10.00
C TRP A 59 2.66 1.81 -11.48
N ASP A 60 1.89 1.17 -12.37
CA ASP A 60 1.96 1.38 -13.82
C ASP A 60 1.08 2.54 -14.29
N TYR A 61 -0.07 2.76 -13.65
CA TYR A 61 -1.05 3.77 -14.04
C TYR A 61 -1.57 4.57 -12.84
N ASP A 62 -1.87 5.84 -13.09
CA ASP A 62 -2.43 6.74 -12.09
C ASP A 62 -3.91 6.44 -11.85
N MET A 63 -4.28 6.30 -10.57
CA MET A 63 -5.66 6.51 -10.15
C MET A 63 -5.86 8.01 -9.96
N GLU A 64 -6.79 8.60 -10.71
CA GLU A 64 -7.04 10.04 -10.72
C GLU A 64 -7.68 10.53 -9.40
N LEU A 65 -7.12 11.59 -8.81
CA LEU A 65 -7.76 12.34 -7.73
C LEU A 65 -8.65 13.44 -8.32
N LYS A 66 -9.80 13.68 -7.69
CA LYS A 66 -10.76 14.70 -8.10
C LYS A 66 -10.58 15.98 -7.27
N PRO A 67 -10.72 17.17 -7.88
CA PRO A 67 -10.58 18.42 -7.14
C PRO A 67 -11.71 18.58 -6.12
N ALA A 68 -11.35 18.78 -4.85
CA ALA A 68 -12.24 19.25 -3.79
C ALA A 68 -12.22 20.79 -3.71
N VAL A 69 -11.03 21.38 -3.90
CA VAL A 69 -10.83 22.82 -4.16
C VAL A 69 -9.92 22.91 -5.37
N LYS A 70 -10.42 23.53 -6.44
CA LYS A 70 -9.69 23.64 -7.70
C LYS A 70 -8.27 24.21 -7.46
N ASP A 71 -7.27 23.56 -8.05
CA ASP A 71 -5.86 23.96 -8.01
C ASP A 71 -5.21 23.97 -6.60
N SER A 72 -5.88 23.44 -5.57
CA SER A 72 -5.36 23.46 -4.20
C SER A 72 -5.55 22.14 -3.46
N LEU A 73 -6.73 21.51 -3.52
CA LEU A 73 -7.04 20.33 -2.75
C LEU A 73 -7.70 19.27 -3.61
N TYR A 74 -7.14 18.07 -3.61
CA TYR A 74 -7.62 16.93 -4.40
C TYR A 74 -7.92 15.74 -3.50
N THR A 75 -8.90 14.93 -3.87
CA THR A 75 -9.35 13.80 -3.07
C THR A 75 -9.63 12.56 -3.93
N VAL A 76 -9.41 11.39 -3.34
CA VAL A 76 -9.85 10.10 -3.88
C VAL A 76 -10.28 9.19 -2.74
N VAL A 77 -11.26 8.33 -3.03
CA VAL A 77 -11.69 7.29 -2.12
C VAL A 77 -11.52 5.96 -2.82
N PHE A 78 -10.83 5.02 -2.18
CA PHE A 78 -10.70 3.66 -2.67
C PHE A 78 -10.78 2.67 -1.52
N SER A 79 -11.09 1.41 -1.84
CA SER A 79 -11.08 0.33 -0.86
C SER A 79 -10.18 -0.79 -1.33
N LEU A 80 -9.43 -1.37 -0.39
CA LEU A 80 -8.54 -2.52 -0.62
C LEU A 80 -8.85 -3.61 0.39
N VAL A 81 -8.46 -4.85 0.09
CA VAL A 81 -8.56 -5.98 1.02
C VAL A 81 -7.16 -6.42 1.37
N THR A 82 -6.78 -6.30 2.63
CA THR A 82 -5.41 -6.59 3.07
C THR A 82 -5.35 -7.10 4.50
N GLY A 83 -4.32 -7.91 4.78
CA GLY A 83 -3.92 -8.23 6.14
C GLY A 83 -2.91 -7.24 6.70
N TYR A 84 -2.23 -6.46 5.86
CA TYR A 84 -1.17 -5.55 6.27
C TYR A 84 -1.70 -4.35 7.07
N LYS A 85 -0.78 -3.67 7.78
CA LYS A 85 -1.08 -2.47 8.58
C LYS A 85 -1.01 -1.17 7.78
N PHE A 86 -0.45 -1.21 6.58
CA PHE A 86 -0.32 -0.06 5.71
C PHE A 86 -0.32 -0.50 4.25
N THR A 87 -0.51 0.47 3.36
CA THR A 87 -0.23 0.35 1.93
C THR A 87 0.80 1.39 1.53
N GLU A 88 1.65 1.06 0.56
CA GLU A 88 2.62 1.98 -0.02
C GLU A 88 2.02 2.73 -1.21
N VAL A 89 2.21 4.05 -1.23
CA VAL A 89 1.68 4.93 -2.27
C VAL A 89 2.68 6.00 -2.65
N LYS A 90 2.52 6.57 -3.85
CA LYS A 90 3.21 7.79 -4.26
C LYS A 90 2.28 8.63 -5.11
N PHE A 91 2.24 9.94 -4.85
CA PHE A 91 1.42 10.87 -5.61
C PHE A 91 2.10 11.31 -6.89
N THR A 92 1.28 11.66 -7.88
CA THR A 92 1.73 12.29 -9.13
C THR A 92 0.96 13.59 -9.36
N VAL A 93 1.65 14.61 -9.86
CA VAL A 93 1.03 15.84 -10.38
C VAL A 93 1.57 16.06 -11.78
N ASN A 94 0.69 16.23 -12.77
CA ASN A 94 1.06 16.37 -14.17
C ASN A 94 2.00 15.25 -14.67
N GLY A 95 1.79 14.02 -14.17
CA GLY A 95 2.62 12.85 -14.47
C GLY A 95 3.99 12.81 -13.78
N GLN A 96 4.34 13.81 -12.96
CA GLN A 96 5.57 13.84 -12.17
C GLN A 96 5.33 13.27 -10.79
N PHE A 97 6.17 12.32 -10.36
CA PHE A 97 6.13 11.78 -9.00
C PHE A 97 6.61 12.81 -7.98
N GLU A 98 5.96 12.81 -6.82
CA GLU A 98 6.53 13.40 -5.60
C GLU A 98 7.73 12.59 -5.10
N LEU A 99 8.50 13.16 -4.16
CA LEU A 99 9.51 12.43 -3.38
C LEU A 99 10.49 11.68 -4.31
N GLN A 100 11.00 12.37 -5.33
CA GLN A 100 11.99 11.80 -6.26
C GLN A 100 13.20 11.28 -5.47
N GLU A 101 13.65 10.07 -5.80
CA GLU A 101 14.73 9.35 -5.11
C GLU A 101 14.49 9.05 -3.62
N LYS A 102 13.27 9.28 -3.11
CA LYS A 102 12.87 8.97 -1.73
C LYS A 102 11.88 7.81 -1.72
N ASP A 103 11.78 7.16 -0.56
CA ASP A 103 10.85 6.06 -0.33
C ASP A 103 9.39 6.47 -0.59
N ASN A 104 8.55 5.48 -0.90
CA ASN A 104 7.12 5.66 -1.04
C ASN A 104 6.49 6.06 0.30
N ARG A 105 5.38 6.80 0.26
CA ARG A 105 4.59 7.08 1.44
C ARG A 105 3.93 5.79 1.94
N ARG A 106 3.73 5.71 3.25
CA ARG A 106 2.94 4.65 3.88
C ARG A 106 1.67 5.23 4.47
N ILE A 107 0.53 4.73 4.01
CA ILE A 107 -0.77 5.02 4.63
C ILE A 107 -1.02 3.92 5.66
N PHE A 108 -0.81 4.23 6.94
CA PHE A 108 -1.13 3.32 8.03
C PHE A 108 -2.64 3.28 8.25
N PHE A 109 -3.21 2.08 8.22
CA PHE A 109 -4.63 1.89 8.46
C PHE A 109 -4.95 2.10 9.93
N THR A 110 -6.08 2.76 10.18
CA THR A 110 -6.66 2.82 11.52
C THR A 110 -7.25 1.46 11.90
N ASP A 111 -7.55 1.32 13.19
CA ASP A 111 -8.32 0.17 13.70
C ASP A 111 -9.77 0.17 13.20
N LEU A 112 -10.24 1.29 12.63
CA LEU A 112 -11.52 1.39 11.95
C LEU A 112 -11.41 0.87 10.50
N ASP A 113 -12.56 0.67 9.87
CA ASP A 113 -12.60 0.30 8.46
C ASP A 113 -12.18 1.47 7.55
N THR A 114 -12.31 2.72 8.04
CA THR A 114 -11.98 3.93 7.28
C THR A 114 -10.75 4.64 7.83
N THR A 115 -9.82 4.96 6.92
CA THR A 115 -8.62 5.77 7.19
C THR A 115 -8.68 7.05 6.36
N ILE A 116 -8.53 8.20 7.02
CA ILE A 116 -8.36 9.49 6.33
C ILE A 116 -6.86 9.79 6.31
N TYR A 117 -6.32 10.04 5.12
CA TYR A 117 -4.91 10.36 4.92
C TYR A 117 -4.78 11.74 4.29
N GLU A 118 -4.11 12.64 4.98
CA GLU A 118 -3.89 14.02 4.52
C GLU A 118 -2.40 14.24 4.27
N ALA A 119 -2.06 14.83 3.13
CA ALA A 119 -0.68 15.08 2.73
C ALA A 119 -0.55 16.38 1.92
N ILE A 120 0.65 16.92 1.88
CA ILE A 120 1.07 17.98 0.96
C ILE A 120 2.00 17.35 -0.07
N PHE A 121 1.81 17.65 -1.35
CA PHE A 121 2.67 17.18 -2.43
C PHE A 121 4.09 17.76 -2.29
N ASP A 122 5.11 16.91 -2.31
CA ASP A 122 6.50 17.32 -2.12
C ASP A 122 7.36 17.04 -3.35
N ILE A 123 7.83 18.11 -4.00
CA ILE A 123 8.73 18.04 -5.16
C ILE A 123 10.21 18.16 -4.78
N ASN A 124 10.54 18.37 -3.49
CA ASN A 124 11.91 18.71 -3.10
C ASN A 124 12.81 17.47 -2.97
N SER A 125 13.67 17.30 -3.97
CA SER A 125 14.96 16.60 -3.87
C SER A 125 16.02 17.53 -3.27
N LYS A 126 15.87 17.88 -1.99
CA LYS A 126 17.02 18.35 -1.20
C LYS A 126 17.41 17.29 -0.19
#